data_AF-A0A4Q9EQP8-F1
#
_entry.id   AF-A0A4Q9EQP8-F1
#
_cell.length_a   1.000
_cell.length_b   1.000
_cell.length_c   1.000
_cell.angle_alpha   90.00
_cell.angle_beta   90.00
_cell.angle_gamma   90.00
#
_symmetry.space_group_name_H-M   'P 1'
#
loop_
_entity.id
_entity.type
_entity.pdbx_description
1 polymer ?
#
loop_
_entity_poly.entity_id
_entity_poly.type
_entity_poly.pdbx_seq_one_letter_code
_entity_poly.pdbx_strand_id
1 'polypeptide(L)'
;MDLKTTQRILQAAIDQYPRLIALSFELYGDSKDPKMLSSRFQAAFEPLFDAFIDDRIYEGKLVPPTQLRYLWFPTPTALHSLVLLNQNSIWQPRDGELCDAVNAVIHCLNRAGQQVSGRPSVKWQEPPYLPLDRTQAGSFQKNYTVLLQHISNLIPSTPSRGDYHVAQRKDAVV
;
A
#
# COMPACT_ATOMS: atom_id res chain seq x y z
N MET A 1 -10.69 7.37 -2.99
CA MET A 1 -11.28 6.15 -2.39
C MET A 1 -11.64 6.49 -0.96
N ASP A 2 -12.83 6.11 -0.49
CA ASP A 2 -13.24 6.37 0.90
C ASP A 2 -12.86 5.22 1.85
N LEU A 3 -12.96 5.48 3.16
CA LEU A 3 -12.53 4.54 4.20
C LEU A 3 -13.38 3.26 4.21
N LYS A 4 -14.70 3.37 3.99
CA LYS A 4 -15.60 2.20 4.00
C LYS A 4 -15.30 1.27 2.82
N THR A 5 -15.06 1.85 1.64
CA THR A 5 -14.65 1.08 0.46
C THR A 5 -13.33 0.37 0.70
N THR A 6 -12.35 1.06 1.28
CA THR A 6 -11.05 0.48 1.63
C THR A 6 -11.18 -0.67 2.63
N GLN A 7 -11.96 -0.48 3.70
CA GLN A 7 -12.25 -1.51 4.70
C GLN A 7 -12.89 -2.75 4.07
N ARG A 8 -13.84 -2.57 3.16
CA ARG A 8 -14.48 -3.69 2.45
C ARG A 8 -13.49 -4.47 1.59
N ILE A 9 -12.60 -3.78 0.88
CA ILE A 9 -11.57 -4.43 0.06
C ILE A 9 -10.60 -5.22 0.95
N LEU A 10 -10.14 -4.63 2.05
CA LEU A 10 -9.27 -5.30 3.02
C LEU A 10 -9.95 -6.54 3.62
N GLN A 11 -11.20 -6.41 4.04
CA GLN A 11 -11.95 -7.53 4.61
C GLN A 11 -12.11 -8.67 3.60
N ALA A 12 -12.49 -8.36 2.35
CA ALA A 12 -12.61 -9.35 1.30
C ALA A 12 -11.28 -10.07 1.03
N ALA A 13 -10.16 -9.34 1.02
CA ALA A 13 -8.83 -9.93 0.86
C ALA A 13 -8.47 -10.86 2.03
N ILE A 14 -8.76 -10.46 3.27
CA ILE A 14 -8.50 -11.25 4.49
C ILE A 14 -9.38 -12.51 4.52
N ASP A 15 -10.64 -12.40 4.11
CA ASP A 15 -11.57 -13.53 4.06
C ASP A 15 -11.14 -14.56 3.02
N GLN A 16 -10.57 -14.12 1.90
CA GLN A 16 -10.02 -15.00 0.87
C GLN A 16 -8.65 -15.59 1.27
N TYR A 17 -7.80 -14.79 1.91
CA TYR A 17 -6.45 -15.17 2.31
C TYR A 17 -6.24 -14.84 3.80
N PRO A 18 -6.29 -15.84 4.70
CA PRO A 18 -6.24 -15.61 6.14
C PRO A 18 -4.88 -15.08 6.64
N ARG A 19 -3.85 -15.05 5.79
CA ARG A 19 -2.51 -14.53 6.09
C ARG A 19 -2.07 -13.57 5.00
N LEU A 20 -2.15 -12.27 5.29
CA LEU A 20 -1.71 -11.22 4.38
C LEU A 20 -0.51 -10.47 4.92
N ILE A 21 0.24 -9.86 4.01
CA ILE A 21 1.19 -8.81 4.33
C ILE A 21 0.73 -7.52 3.65
N ALA A 22 0.66 -6.46 4.43
CA ALA A 22 0.33 -5.12 3.96
C ALA A 22 1.60 -4.25 3.96
N LEU A 23 2.09 -3.89 2.78
CA LEU A 23 3.25 -3.02 2.58
C LEU A 23 2.77 -1.59 2.32
N SER A 24 3.29 -0.61 3.06
CA SER A 24 2.84 0.78 3.00
C SER A 24 3.98 1.73 2.67
N PHE A 25 3.83 2.50 1.59
CA PHE A 25 4.84 3.45 1.15
C PHE A 25 4.25 4.65 0.40
N GLU A 26 5.03 5.72 0.34
CA GLU A 26 4.77 6.92 -0.46
C GLU A 26 5.59 6.89 -1.73
N LEU A 27 4.96 7.24 -2.85
CA LEU A 27 5.63 7.54 -4.11
C LEU A 27 5.69 9.05 -4.33
N TYR A 28 6.90 9.54 -4.51
CA TYR A 28 7.21 10.89 -4.96
C TYR A 28 7.56 10.86 -6.44
N GLY A 29 6.94 11.72 -7.24
CA GLY A 29 7.28 11.81 -8.64
C GLY A 29 7.02 13.19 -9.20
N ASP A 30 7.73 13.53 -10.27
CA ASP A 30 7.59 14.83 -10.95
C ASP A 30 6.27 14.95 -11.72
N SER A 31 5.53 13.85 -11.85
CA SER A 31 4.21 13.83 -12.47
C SER A 31 3.18 14.51 -11.58
N LYS A 32 2.59 15.60 -12.08
CA LYS A 32 1.42 16.24 -11.48
C LYS A 32 0.15 15.38 -11.59
N ASP A 33 0.20 14.27 -12.32
CA ASP A 33 -0.89 13.29 -12.44
C ASP A 33 -0.59 12.02 -11.61
N PRO A 34 -1.31 11.79 -10.50
CA PRO A 34 -1.18 10.58 -9.68
C PRO A 34 -1.53 9.29 -10.42
N LYS A 35 -2.45 9.32 -11.39
CA LYS A 35 -2.82 8.12 -12.16
C LYS A 35 -1.72 7.71 -13.11
N MET A 36 -1.07 8.68 -13.74
CA MET A 36 0.10 8.42 -14.58
C MET A 36 1.25 7.87 -13.74
N LEU A 37 1.49 8.43 -12.55
CA LEU A 37 2.53 7.97 -11.63
C LEU A 37 2.29 6.52 -11.17
N SER A 38 1.05 6.20 -10.75
CA SER A 38 0.69 4.84 -10.31
C SER A 38 0.81 3.80 -11.43
N SER A 39 0.44 4.18 -12.66
CA SER A 39 0.49 3.29 -13.83
C SER A 39 1.94 3.02 -14.25
N ARG A 40 2.78 4.05 -14.27
CA ARG A 40 4.22 3.90 -14.56
C ARG A 40 4.91 3.04 -13.51
N PHE A 41 4.56 3.22 -12.24
CA PHE A 41 5.10 2.41 -11.16
C PHE A 41 4.70 0.94 -11.29
N GLN A 42 3.44 0.65 -11.57
CA GLN A 42 2.97 -0.72 -11.77
C GLN A 42 3.68 -1.38 -12.97
N ALA A 43 3.78 -0.69 -14.11
CA ALA A 43 4.48 -1.19 -15.29
C ALA A 43 5.98 -1.42 -15.06
N ALA A 44 6.61 -0.67 -14.15
CA ALA A 44 8.00 -0.88 -13.75
C ALA A 44 8.16 -2.03 -12.73
N PHE A 45 7.16 -2.24 -11.88
CA PHE A 45 7.18 -3.27 -10.84
C PHE A 45 6.87 -4.67 -11.39
N GLU A 46 5.89 -4.80 -12.28
CA GLU A 46 5.48 -6.08 -12.88
C GLU A 46 6.66 -6.94 -13.35
N PRO A 47 7.56 -6.47 -14.23
CA PRO A 47 8.68 -7.30 -14.71
C PRO A 47 9.69 -7.67 -13.61
N LEU A 48 9.83 -6.82 -12.58
CA LEU A 48 10.71 -7.11 -11.44
C LEU A 48 10.11 -8.18 -10.52
N PHE A 49 8.80 -8.13 -10.36
CA PHE A 49 8.07 -9.11 -9.56
C PHE A 49 7.98 -10.46 -10.28
N ASP A 50 7.80 -10.46 -11.60
CA ASP A 50 7.85 -11.68 -12.41
C ASP A 50 9.22 -12.35 -12.33
N ALA A 51 10.31 -11.59 -12.44
CA ALA A 51 11.66 -12.13 -12.25
C ALA A 51 11.86 -12.73 -10.84
N PHE A 52 11.32 -12.07 -9.81
CA PHE A 52 11.34 -12.62 -8.45
C PHE A 52 10.52 -13.92 -8.31
N ILE A 53 9.40 -14.04 -9.03
CA ILE A 53 8.62 -15.30 -9.08
C ILE A 53 9.47 -16.40 -9.73
N ASP A 54 10.12 -16.11 -10.86
CA ASP A 54 10.98 -17.06 -11.58
C ASP A 54 12.14 -17.54 -10.72
N ASP A 55 12.83 -16.62 -10.02
CA ASP A 55 13.93 -16.95 -9.09
C ASP A 55 13.44 -17.90 -7.98
N ARG A 56 12.25 -17.65 -7.40
CA ARG A 56 11.67 -18.52 -6.38
C ARG A 56 11.31 -19.90 -6.92
N ILE A 57 10.81 -19.99 -8.15
CA ILE A 57 10.51 -21.27 -8.79
C ILE A 57 11.81 -22.06 -9.02
N TYR A 58 12.87 -21.38 -9.48
CA TYR A 58 14.19 -21.97 -9.66
C TYR A 58 14.78 -22.49 -8.34
N GLU A 59 14.55 -21.78 -7.22
CA GLU A 59 14.90 -22.19 -5.86
C GLU A 59 14.02 -23.36 -5.32
N GLY A 60 13.07 -23.88 -6.10
CA GLY A 60 12.22 -25.01 -5.73
C GLY A 60 11.04 -24.61 -4.80
N LYS A 61 10.67 -23.33 -4.76
CA LYS A 61 9.55 -22.87 -3.94
C LYS A 61 8.22 -23.18 -4.64
N LEU A 62 7.28 -23.75 -3.89
CA LEU A 62 6.12 -24.44 -4.45
C LEU A 62 5.00 -23.53 -4.98
N VAL A 63 4.96 -22.27 -4.56
CA VAL A 63 3.84 -21.36 -4.83
C VAL A 63 4.38 -20.03 -5.33
N PRO A 64 3.88 -19.51 -6.47
CA PRO A 64 4.28 -18.19 -6.96
C PRO A 64 3.73 -17.10 -6.02
N PRO A 65 4.57 -16.12 -5.62
CA PRO A 65 4.14 -14.89 -4.96
C PRO A 65 2.86 -14.31 -5.56
N THR A 66 1.82 -14.18 -4.76
CA THR A 66 0.54 -13.63 -5.19
C THR A 66 0.39 -12.21 -4.65
N GLN A 67 0.50 -11.23 -5.54
CA GLN A 67 0.06 -9.87 -5.28
C GLN A 67 -1.45 -9.77 -5.49
N LEU A 68 -2.16 -9.27 -4.48
CA LEU A 68 -3.62 -9.21 -4.51
C LEU A 68 -4.12 -7.90 -5.10
N ARG A 69 -3.69 -6.77 -4.51
CA ARG A 69 -4.19 -5.43 -4.84
C ARG A 69 -3.19 -4.35 -4.48
N TYR A 70 -3.18 -3.30 -5.30
CA TYR A 70 -2.73 -1.96 -4.92
C TYR A 70 -3.92 -1.12 -4.49
N LEU A 71 -3.77 -0.41 -3.37
CA LEU A 71 -4.67 0.67 -2.99
C LEU A 71 -3.91 1.99 -3.03
N TRP A 72 -4.40 2.92 -3.83
CA TRP A 72 -3.76 4.20 -4.05
C TRP A 72 -4.52 5.32 -3.35
N PHE A 73 -3.80 6.14 -2.58
CA PHE A 73 -4.31 7.27 -1.82
C PHE A 73 -3.53 8.53 -2.23
N PRO A 74 -4.06 9.33 -3.16
CA PRO A 74 -3.42 10.59 -3.54
C PRO A 74 -3.41 11.55 -2.34
N THR A 75 -2.23 12.07 -2.00
CA THR A 75 -2.05 13.14 -1.00
C THR A 75 -1.54 14.40 -1.71
N PRO A 76 -1.52 15.58 -1.04
CA PRO A 76 -1.07 16.82 -1.69
C PRO A 76 0.38 16.78 -2.19
N THR A 77 1.24 15.97 -1.56
CA THR A 77 2.69 15.95 -1.80
C THR A 77 3.20 14.63 -2.36
N ALA A 78 2.41 13.56 -2.29
CA ALA A 78 2.83 12.22 -2.68
C ALA A 78 1.62 11.36 -3.11
N LEU A 79 1.93 10.18 -3.63
CA LEU A 79 0.95 9.13 -3.85
C LEU A 79 1.21 8.00 -2.87
N HIS A 80 0.34 7.83 -1.88
CA HIS A 80 0.44 6.71 -0.96
C HIS A 80 -0.05 5.42 -1.61
N SER A 81 0.65 4.33 -1.34
CA SER A 81 0.33 2.99 -1.78
C SER A 81 0.20 2.05 -0.59
N LEU A 82 -0.81 1.18 -0.66
CA LEU A 82 -0.86 -0.05 0.12
C LEU A 82 -0.85 -1.25 -0.82
N VAL A 83 0.13 -2.14 -0.66
CA VAL A 83 0.24 -3.39 -1.44
C VAL A 83 -0.11 -4.55 -0.53
N LEU A 84 -1.07 -5.36 -0.96
CA LEU A 84 -1.49 -6.57 -0.26
C LEU A 84 -0.89 -7.79 -0.94
N LEU A 85 -0.15 -8.58 -0.17
CA LEU A 85 0.47 -9.83 -0.62
C LEU A 85 -0.08 -11.00 0.20
N ASN A 86 -0.23 -12.15 -0.43
CA ASN A 86 -0.52 -13.39 0.29
C ASN A 86 0.77 -13.91 0.95
N GLN A 87 0.83 -13.92 2.28
CA GLN A 87 2.02 -14.31 3.03
C GLN A 87 2.48 -15.73 2.67
N ASN A 88 1.54 -16.68 2.54
CA ASN A 88 1.86 -18.09 2.28
C ASN A 88 2.46 -18.33 0.88
N SER A 89 2.25 -17.38 -0.04
CA SER A 89 2.79 -17.45 -1.40
C SER A 89 4.20 -16.86 -1.50
N ILE A 90 4.51 -15.88 -0.65
CA ILE A 90 5.82 -15.23 -0.65
C ILE A 90 6.81 -15.88 0.33
N TRP A 91 6.31 -16.67 1.27
CA TRP A 91 7.14 -17.30 2.30
C TRP A 91 6.47 -18.52 2.92
N GLN A 92 7.29 -19.54 3.21
CA GLN A 92 6.94 -20.66 4.08
C GLN A 92 7.97 -20.77 5.21
N PRO A 93 7.63 -21.32 6.39
CA PRO A 93 8.55 -21.42 7.52
C PRO A 93 9.90 -22.10 7.23
N ARG A 94 9.96 -22.98 6.23
CA ARG A 94 11.18 -23.66 5.78
C ARG A 94 12.08 -22.80 4.88
N ASP A 95 11.55 -21.70 4.35
CA ASP A 95 12.26 -20.80 3.43
C ASP A 95 13.21 -19.83 4.16
N GLY A 96 13.30 -19.92 5.49
CA GLY A 96 14.06 -18.99 6.33
C GLY A 96 13.17 -17.96 7.02
N GLU A 97 13.67 -16.75 7.23
CA GLU A 97 12.94 -15.68 7.91
C GLU A 97 11.94 -14.98 6.98
N LEU A 98 10.77 -14.64 7.52
CA LEU A 98 9.74 -13.91 6.75
C LEU A 98 10.24 -12.54 6.29
N CYS A 99 11.04 -11.88 7.14
CA CYS A 99 11.57 -10.55 6.84
C CYS A 99 12.44 -10.54 5.57
N ASP A 100 13.19 -11.61 5.30
CA ASP A 100 14.03 -11.71 4.10
C ASP A 100 13.18 -11.78 2.83
N ALA A 101 12.11 -12.58 2.86
CA ALA A 101 11.15 -12.66 1.75
C ALA A 101 10.45 -11.33 1.51
N VAL A 102 10.07 -10.61 2.57
CA VAL A 102 9.47 -9.28 2.46
C VAL A 102 10.48 -8.26 1.93
N ASN A 103 11.73 -8.31 2.40
CA ASN A 103 12.80 -7.43 1.95
C ASN A 103 13.11 -7.60 0.46
N ALA A 104 13.02 -8.82 -0.08
CA ALA A 104 13.14 -9.06 -1.51
C ALA A 104 12.03 -8.34 -2.32
N VAL A 105 10.79 -8.34 -1.83
CA VAL A 105 9.69 -7.60 -2.48
C VAL A 105 9.87 -6.09 -2.32
N ILE A 106 10.29 -5.62 -1.15
CA ILE A 106 10.64 -4.21 -0.91
C ILE A 106 11.72 -3.73 -1.88
N HIS A 107 12.74 -4.57 -2.13
CA HIS A 107 13.79 -4.27 -3.10
C HIS A 107 13.23 -4.10 -4.52
N CYS A 108 12.30 -4.97 -4.94
CA CYS A 108 11.60 -4.83 -6.22
C CYS A 108 10.81 -3.52 -6.30
N LEU A 109 10.06 -3.16 -5.24
CA LEU A 109 9.29 -1.92 -5.16
C LEU A 109 10.19 -0.67 -5.20
N ASN A 110 11.31 -0.69 -4.49
CA ASN A 110 12.29 0.40 -4.51
C ASN A 110 12.89 0.59 -5.90
N ARG A 111 13.26 -0.51 -6.58
CA ARG A 111 13.81 -0.47 -7.94
C ARG A 111 12.78 0.04 -8.95
N ALA A 112 11.52 -0.37 -8.83
CA ALA A 112 10.42 0.18 -9.62
C ALA A 112 10.26 1.70 -9.41
N GLY A 113 10.29 2.15 -8.15
CA GLY A 113 10.22 3.57 -7.81
C GLY A 113 11.36 4.37 -8.45
N GLN A 114 12.59 3.88 -8.36
CA GLN A 114 13.75 4.53 -8.97
C GLN A 114 13.61 4.67 -10.50
N GLN A 115 13.10 3.65 -11.19
CA GLN A 115 12.89 3.69 -12.63
C GLN A 115 11.89 4.77 -13.06
N VAL A 116 10.85 5.02 -12.26
CA VAL A 116 9.80 6.00 -12.58
C VAL A 116 10.24 7.44 -12.34
N SER A 117 11.18 7.66 -11.42
CA SER A 117 11.41 8.98 -10.80
C SER A 117 12.86 9.47 -10.91
N GLY A 118 13.79 8.60 -11.31
CA GLY A 118 15.22 8.91 -11.42
C GLY A 118 15.94 9.21 -10.10
N ARG A 119 15.25 9.11 -8.95
CA ARG A 119 15.73 9.34 -7.57
C ARG A 119 15.03 8.37 -6.62
N PRO A 120 15.51 8.18 -5.37
CA PRO A 120 14.75 7.42 -4.37
C PRO A 120 13.41 8.12 -4.13
N SER A 121 12.37 7.52 -4.69
CA SER A 121 11.00 8.04 -4.72
C SER A 121 10.05 7.29 -3.82
N VAL A 122 10.51 6.17 -3.27
CA VAL A 122 9.75 5.38 -2.31
C VAL A 122 10.18 5.79 -0.91
N LYS A 123 9.23 6.28 -0.12
CA LYS A 123 9.42 6.45 1.33
C LYS A 123 8.52 5.48 2.07
N TRP A 124 9.13 4.62 2.86
CA TRP A 124 8.42 3.61 3.62
C TRP A 124 7.80 4.19 4.88
N GLN A 125 6.65 3.67 5.27
CA GLN A 125 6.16 3.85 6.63
C GLN A 125 6.94 2.95 7.59
N GLU A 126 6.97 3.31 8.88
CA GLU A 126 7.58 2.49 9.91
C GLU A 126 6.47 1.87 10.79
N PRO A 127 6.36 0.53 10.87
CA PRO A 127 7.14 -0.47 10.12
C PRO A 127 6.75 -0.54 8.63
N PRO A 128 7.66 -0.98 7.73
CA PRO A 128 7.43 -1.01 6.27
C PRO A 128 6.35 -2.01 5.86
N TYR A 129 6.07 -3.00 6.70
CA TYR A 129 5.00 -3.96 6.50
C TYR A 129 4.25 -4.28 7.81
N LEU A 130 2.98 -4.65 7.66
CA LEU A 130 2.14 -5.17 8.73
C LEU A 130 1.64 -6.58 8.35
N PRO A 131 1.97 -7.63 9.13
CA PRO A 131 1.39 -8.95 8.94
C PRO A 131 -0.04 -8.99 9.48
N LEU A 132 -0.98 -9.43 8.65
CA LEU A 132 -2.39 -9.61 8.98
C LEU A 132 -2.70 -11.11 8.96
N ASP A 133 -2.30 -11.80 10.02
CA ASP A 133 -2.52 -13.23 10.19
C ASP A 133 -3.72 -13.51 11.09
N ARG A 134 -4.86 -13.84 10.48
CA ARG A 134 -6.11 -14.16 11.20
C ARG A 134 -6.01 -15.40 12.08
N THR A 135 -5.00 -16.26 11.87
CA THR A 135 -4.74 -17.41 12.76
C THR A 135 -4.13 -16.98 14.10
N GLN A 136 -3.65 -15.73 14.20
CA GLN A 136 -3.08 -15.12 15.40
C GLN A 136 -3.94 -13.94 15.86
N ALA A 137 -5.11 -14.21 16.46
CA ALA A 137 -6.16 -13.23 16.72
C ALA A 137 -5.68 -11.93 17.43
N GLY A 138 -4.78 -12.06 18.43
CA GLY A 138 -4.23 -10.90 19.15
C GLY A 138 -3.37 -9.98 18.27
N SER A 139 -2.44 -10.56 17.52
CA SER A 139 -1.56 -9.81 16.59
C SER A 139 -2.34 -9.25 15.40
N PHE A 140 -3.32 -10.02 14.90
CA PHE A 140 -4.20 -9.59 13.82
C PHE A 140 -4.96 -8.32 14.18
N GLN A 141 -5.70 -8.32 15.31
CA GLN A 141 -6.52 -7.17 15.69
C GLN A 141 -5.67 -5.91 15.88
N LYS A 142 -4.49 -6.05 16.48
CA LYS A 142 -3.52 -4.96 16.65
C LYS A 142 -3.09 -4.39 15.30
N ASN A 143 -2.56 -5.23 14.41
CA ASN A 143 -2.01 -4.79 13.13
C ASN A 143 -3.09 -4.27 12.18
N TYR A 144 -4.27 -4.88 12.20
CA TYR A 144 -5.42 -4.41 11.43
C TYR A 144 -5.89 -3.03 11.90
N THR A 145 -5.92 -2.79 13.21
CA THR A 145 -6.28 -1.48 13.77
C THR A 145 -5.27 -0.40 13.38
N VAL A 146 -3.97 -0.70 13.48
CA VAL A 146 -2.90 0.22 13.03
C VAL A 146 -3.04 0.56 11.55
N LEU A 147 -3.28 -0.46 10.71
CA LEU A 147 -3.48 -0.26 9.28
C LEU A 147 -4.68 0.65 8.98
N LEU A 148 -5.81 0.43 9.65
CA LEU A 148 -7.00 1.26 9.47
C LEU A 148 -6.78 2.70 9.95
N GLN A 149 -6.03 2.91 11.03
CA GLN A 149 -5.66 4.25 11.50
C GLN A 149 -4.80 4.97 10.46
N HIS A 150 -3.79 4.28 9.90
CA HIS A 150 -2.94 4.84 8.84
C HIS A 150 -3.80 5.25 7.63
N ILE A 151 -4.66 4.37 7.14
CA ILE A 151 -5.54 4.65 6.00
C ILE A 151 -6.48 5.82 6.29
N SER A 152 -7.03 5.88 7.51
CA SER A 152 -7.93 6.97 7.91
C SER A 152 -7.25 8.33 7.85
N ASN A 153 -5.96 8.40 8.19
CA ASN A 153 -5.16 9.64 8.11
C ASN A 153 -4.83 10.06 6.67
N LEU A 154 -4.88 9.12 5.72
CA LEU A 154 -4.59 9.39 4.30
C LEU A 154 -5.80 9.88 3.52
N ILE A 155 -7.01 9.59 4.00
CA ILE A 155 -8.25 9.97 3.34
C ILE A 155 -8.65 11.33 3.90
N PRO A 156 -8.75 12.39 3.07
CA PRO A 156 -9.17 13.69 3.54
C PRO A 156 -10.52 13.57 4.25
N SER A 157 -10.59 14.07 5.49
CA SER A 157 -11.87 14.30 6.16
C SER A 157 -12.69 15.20 5.25
N THR A 158 -13.75 14.69 4.62
CA THR A 158 -14.72 15.54 3.94
C THR A 158 -15.18 16.56 4.98
N PRO A 159 -15.02 17.88 4.75
CA PRO A 159 -15.60 18.85 5.67
C PRO A 159 -17.09 18.55 5.76
N SER A 160 -17.57 18.37 6.98
CA SER A 160 -19.00 18.27 7.24
C SER A 160 -19.65 19.49 6.58
N ARG A 161 -20.64 19.23 5.72
CA ARG A 161 -21.41 20.25 5.01
C ARG A 161 -22.26 21.00 6.04
N GLY A 162 -21.63 21.89 6.81
CA GLY A 162 -22.23 22.60 7.94
C GLY A 162 -21.61 23.96 8.22
N ASP A 163 -20.31 24.15 7.97
CA ASP A 163 -19.64 25.41 8.31
C ASP A 163 -19.56 26.36 7.10
N TYR A 164 -20.73 26.76 6.57
CA TYR A 164 -20.82 28.02 5.84
C TYR A 164 -20.92 29.14 6.88
N HIS A 165 -19.76 29.64 7.32
CA HIS A 165 -19.70 30.94 7.98
C HIS A 165 -20.21 31.98 6.97
N VAL A 166 -21.44 32.44 7.19
CA VAL A 166 -22.00 33.61 6.49
C VAL A 166 -21.20 34.82 6.96
N ALA A 167 -20.13 35.14 6.25
CA ALA A 167 -19.51 36.45 6.34
C ALA A 167 -20.43 37.45 5.61
N GLN A 168 -21.36 38.07 6.33
CA GLN A 168 -22.02 39.27 5.84
C GLN A 168 -20.99 40.40 5.76
N ARG A 169 -20.43 40.61 4.56
CA ARG A 169 -19.93 41.91 4.13
C ARG A 169 -21.11 42.67 3.52
N LYS A 170 -21.52 43.76 4.15
CA LYS A 170 -22.08 44.92 3.45
C LYS A 170 -21.39 46.15 3.98
N ASP A 171 -20.30 46.49 3.34
CA ASP A 171 -19.83 47.86 3.27
C ASP A 171 -20.49 48.54 2.05
N ALA A 172 -20.92 49.78 2.33
CA ALA A 172 -20.76 50.98 1.51
C ALA A 172 -21.95 51.57 0.73
N VAL A 173 -21.86 52.92 0.68
CA VAL A 173 -22.40 53.92 -0.27
C VAL A 173 -23.68 54.61 0.24
N VAL A 174 -23.77 55.93 0.52
CA VAL A 174 -23.00 57.17 0.21
C VAL A 174 -22.86 58.02 1.47
#